data_AF-A0A964QGV9-F1
#
_entry.id   AF-A0A964QGV9-F1
#
_cell.length_a   1.000
_cell.length_b   1.000
_cell.length_c   1.000
_cell.angle_alpha   90.00
_cell.angle_beta   90.00
_cell.angle_gamma   90.00
#
_symmetry.space_group_name_H-M   'P 1'
#
loop_
_entity.id
_entity.type
_entity.pdbx_description
1 polymer ?
#
loop_
_entity_poly.entity_id
_entity_poly.type
_entity_poly.pdbx_seq_one_letter_code
_entity_poly.pdbx_strand_id
1 'polypeptide(L)'
;MRLTFEEGTLLLRDFGAGDPVPPPFVWDARVDHWRVRDLLYRVVEDFDFVIEALEVAKDHVHLFLSFPPRYSISKVVGMLKSISASRVFQEHP
;
A
#
# COMPACT_ATOMS: atom_id res chain seq x y z
N MET A 1 1.17 -11.66 5.56
CA MET A 1 1.42 -10.21 5.64
C MET A 1 0.08 -9.49 5.67
N ARG A 2 -0.46 -9.23 6.87
CA ARG A 2 -1.66 -8.42 7.07
C ARG A 2 -1.32 -7.22 7.95
N LEU A 3 -2.04 -6.15 7.70
CA LEU A 3 -1.94 -4.84 8.28
C LEU A 3 -3.10 -4.66 9.27
N THR A 4 -2.80 -4.62 10.56
CA THR A 4 -3.79 -4.43 11.64
C THR A 4 -3.62 -3.07 12.30
N PHE A 5 -4.69 -2.33 12.52
CA PHE A 5 -4.65 -0.99 13.13
C PHE A 5 -4.94 -1.10 14.64
N GLU A 6 -3.93 -0.87 15.47
CA GLU A 6 -4.02 -0.83 16.93
C GLU A 6 -3.55 0.54 17.44
N GLU A 7 -4.33 1.19 18.32
CA GLU A 7 -3.98 2.48 18.94
C GLU A 7 -3.58 3.60 17.95
N GLY A 8 -4.12 3.59 16.73
CA GLY A 8 -3.74 4.56 15.70
C GLY A 8 -2.54 4.17 14.84
N THR A 9 -1.93 3.00 15.08
CA THR A 9 -0.73 2.51 14.41
C THR A 9 -1.01 1.21 13.63
N LEU A 10 -0.55 1.13 12.38
CA LEU A 10 -0.68 -0.07 11.55
C LEU A 10 0.48 -1.04 11.82
N LEU A 11 0.19 -2.16 12.46
CA LEU A 11 1.11 -3.25 12.76
C LEU A 11 1.03 -4.34 11.68
N LEU A 12 2.20 -4.79 11.22
CA LEU A 12 2.34 -5.93 10.33
C LEU A 12 2.31 -7.23 11.15
N ARG A 13 1.25 -8.04 11.03
CA ARG A 13 1.22 -9.41 11.56
C ARG A 13 0.88 -10.43 10.48
N ASP A 14 1.44 -11.62 10.63
CA ASP A 14 1.13 -12.77 9.79
C ASP A 14 -0.36 -13.12 9.92
N PHE A 15 -0.99 -13.47 8.80
CA PHE A 15 -2.39 -13.89 8.77
C PHE A 15 -2.56 -15.09 9.72
N GLY A 16 -3.34 -14.91 10.79
CA GLY A 16 -3.78 -16.03 11.62
C GLY A 16 -4.80 -16.88 10.85
N ALA A 17 -4.84 -18.17 11.13
CA ALA A 17 -5.65 -19.19 10.43
C ALA A 17 -7.19 -18.99 10.45
N GLY A 18 -7.70 -17.85 10.94
CA GLY A 18 -9.13 -17.53 11.04
C GLY A 18 -9.59 -16.32 10.21
N ASP A 19 -8.70 -15.64 9.50
CA ASP A 19 -9.05 -14.49 8.67
C ASP A 19 -9.53 -14.91 7.27
N PRO A 20 -10.53 -14.21 6.69
CA PRO A 20 -10.99 -14.51 5.34
C PRO A 20 -9.85 -14.29 4.34
N VAL A 21 -9.59 -15.31 3.51
CA VAL A 21 -8.64 -15.22 2.40
C VAL A 21 -9.07 -14.06 1.50
N PRO A 22 -8.16 -13.13 1.16
CA PRO A 22 -8.50 -12.05 0.26
C PRO A 22 -9.02 -12.61 -1.08
N PRO A 23 -10.02 -11.99 -1.71
CA PRO A 23 -10.51 -12.44 -3.01
C PRO A 23 -9.37 -12.46 -4.04
N PRO A 24 -9.48 -13.24 -5.13
CA PRO A 24 -8.61 -13.06 -6.29
C PRO A 24 -8.62 -11.59 -6.72
N PHE A 25 -7.50 -11.07 -7.20
CA PHE A 25 -7.43 -9.69 -7.64
C PHE A 25 -8.45 -9.43 -8.74
N VAL A 26 -9.40 -8.53 -8.44
CA VAL A 26 -10.39 -7.99 -9.35
C VAL A 26 -10.10 -6.51 -9.45
N TRP A 27 -9.89 -5.97 -10.64
CA TRP A 27 -9.71 -4.53 -10.88
C TRP A 27 -11.01 -3.73 -10.59
N ASP A 28 -11.44 -3.75 -9.35
CA ASP A 28 -12.51 -3.01 -8.73
C ASP A 28 -11.97 -2.57 -7.36
N ALA A 29 -11.60 -1.30 -7.25
CA ALA A 29 -11.09 -0.74 -6.01
C ALA A 29 -12.09 -0.78 -4.84
N ARG A 30 -13.37 -1.11 -5.08
CA ARG A 30 -14.34 -1.44 -4.01
C ARG A 30 -14.03 -2.79 -3.34
N VAL A 31 -13.31 -3.67 -4.02
CA VAL A 31 -12.98 -5.04 -3.60
C VAL A 31 -11.50 -5.17 -3.26
N ASP A 32 -10.62 -4.52 -4.02
CA ASP A 32 -9.16 -4.78 -3.99
C ASP A 32 -8.31 -3.75 -3.22
N HIS A 33 -8.97 -2.91 -2.43
CA HIS A 33 -8.30 -1.89 -1.62
C HIS A 33 -7.21 -2.46 -0.71
N TRP A 34 -7.34 -3.72 -0.26
CA TRP A 34 -6.37 -4.39 0.61
C TRP A 34 -5.05 -4.70 -0.13
N ARG A 35 -5.11 -5.05 -1.41
CA ARG A 35 -3.92 -5.36 -2.22
C ARG A 35 -3.14 -4.10 -2.54
N VAL A 36 -3.83 -3.02 -2.90
CA VAL A 36 -3.21 -1.70 -3.13
C VAL A 36 -2.54 -1.19 -1.84
N ARG A 37 -3.20 -1.36 -0.68
CA ARG A 37 -2.59 -1.02 0.62
C ARG A 37 -1.33 -1.83 0.87
N ASP A 38 -1.41 -3.17 0.85
CA ASP A 38 -0.24 -4.06 1.06
C ASP A 38 0.91 -3.72 0.12
N LEU A 39 0.60 -3.47 -1.15
CA LEU A 39 1.57 -3.04 -2.15
C LEU A 39 2.26 -1.73 -1.76
N LEU A 40 1.52 -0.69 -1.39
CA LEU A 40 2.10 0.60 -1.01
C LEU A 40 2.97 0.49 0.25
N TYR A 41 2.55 -0.30 1.25
CA TYR A 41 3.36 -0.58 2.43
C TYR A 41 4.69 -1.27 2.06
N ARG A 42 4.65 -2.28 1.20
CA ARG A 42 5.87 -2.93 0.68
C ARG A 42 6.76 -2.02 -0.15
N VAL A 43 6.19 -1.02 -0.82
CA VAL A 43 7.01 -0.08 -1.59
C VAL A 43 7.77 0.83 -0.63
N VAL A 44 7.14 1.34 0.44
CA VAL A 44 7.79 2.29 1.36
C VAL A 44 8.86 1.66 2.25
N GLU A 45 8.76 0.36 2.54
CA GLU A 45 9.74 -0.41 3.34
C GLU A 45 11.17 -0.27 2.81
N ASP A 46 11.35 -0.13 1.49
CA ASP A 46 12.65 -0.04 0.84
C ASP A 46 13.30 1.36 0.92
N PHE A 47 12.57 2.41 1.36
CA PHE A 47 12.99 3.81 1.16
C PHE A 47 13.03 4.69 2.42
N ASP A 48 12.87 4.12 3.62
CA ASP A 48 12.81 4.87 4.88
C ASP A 48 11.65 5.89 4.88
N PHE A 49 10.53 5.53 4.24
CA PHE A 49 9.31 6.32 4.25
C PHE A 49 8.34 5.75 5.29
N VAL A 50 7.57 6.63 5.94
CA VAL A 50 6.58 6.25 6.96
C VAL A 50 5.21 6.69 6.47
N ILE A 51 4.30 5.72 6.33
CA ILE A 51 2.89 5.97 6.02
C ILE A 51 2.17 6.24 7.33
N GLU A 52 1.82 7.50 7.56
CA GLU A 52 1.07 7.95 8.73
C GLU A 52 -0.43 7.67 8.58
N ALA A 53 -0.95 7.79 7.35
CA ALA A 53 -2.34 7.42 7.03
C ALA A 53 -2.47 7.02 5.55
N LEU A 54 -3.34 6.04 5.26
CA LEU A 54 -3.60 5.54 3.91
C LEU A 54 -5.07 5.17 3.70
N GLU A 55 -5.72 5.87 2.78
CA GLU A 55 -7.06 5.57 2.31
C GLU A 55 -7.05 5.28 0.82
N VAL A 56 -7.64 4.15 0.42
CA VAL A 56 -7.79 3.75 -0.98
C VAL A 56 -9.25 3.91 -1.35
N ALA A 57 -9.53 4.89 -2.22
CA ALA A 57 -10.83 5.12 -2.82
C ALA A 57 -10.94 4.37 -4.16
N LYS A 58 -12.10 4.48 -4.81
CA LYS A 58 -12.40 3.72 -6.04
C LYS A 58 -11.47 4.07 -7.22
N ASP A 59 -11.08 5.33 -7.34
CA ASP A 59 -10.36 5.87 -8.49
C ASP A 59 -9.10 6.66 -8.08
N HIS A 60 -8.81 6.75 -6.78
CA HIS A 60 -7.65 7.45 -6.25
C HIS A 60 -7.24 6.92 -4.87
N VAL A 61 -6.08 7.37 -4.40
CA VAL A 61 -5.52 7.03 -3.09
C VAL A 61 -5.15 8.33 -2.38
N HIS A 62 -5.55 8.44 -1.12
CA HIS A 62 -5.06 9.46 -0.19
C HIS A 62 -3.93 8.86 0.65
N LEU A 63 -2.76 9.51 0.61
CA LEU A 63 -1.57 9.08 1.32
C LEU A 63 -1.02 10.24 2.14
N PHE A 64 -0.93 10.04 3.47
CA PHE A 64 -0.19 10.92 4.35
C PHE A 64 1.14 10.25 4.69
N LEU A 65 2.24 10.81 4.20
CA LEU A 65 3.56 10.18 4.15
C LEU A 65 4.63 11.12 4.70
N SER A 66 5.41 10.61 5.64
CA SER A 66 6.67 11.22 6.09
C SER A 66 7.82 10.58 5.30
N PHE A 67 8.73 11.39 4.75
CA PHE A 67 9.88 10.89 3.98
C PHE A 67 11.13 11.77 4.19
N PRO A 68 12.35 11.24 3.97
CA PRO A 68 13.57 11.99 4.20
C PRO A 68 13.71 13.20 3.27
N PRO A 69 14.21 14.35 3.76
CA PRO A 69 14.25 15.61 2.99
C PRO A 69 15.19 15.57 1.79
N ARG A 70 16.03 14.53 1.66
CA ARG A 70 16.89 14.30 0.48
C ARG A 70 16.08 13.97 -0.78
N TYR A 71 14.82 13.54 -0.65
CA TYR A 71 13.93 13.30 -1.78
C TYR A 71 13.05 14.52 -2.03
N SER A 72 12.89 14.89 -3.30
CA SER A 72 11.83 15.82 -3.69
C SER A 72 10.47 15.11 -3.70
N ILE A 73 9.39 15.85 -3.43
CA ILE A 73 8.01 15.32 -3.47
C ILE A 73 7.75 14.62 -4.82
N SER A 74 8.14 15.24 -5.94
CA SER A 74 7.95 14.66 -7.27
C SER A 74 8.68 13.33 -7.44
N LYS A 75 9.88 13.18 -6.84
CA LYS A 75 10.64 11.93 -6.87
C LYS A 75 9.91 10.85 -6.06
N VAL A 76 9.44 11.18 -4.86
CA VAL A 76 8.67 10.25 -4.00
C VAL A 76 7.42 9.76 -4.72
N VAL A 77 6.60 10.67 -5.25
CA VAL A 77 5.37 10.33 -5.99
C VAL A 77 5.70 9.48 -7.22
N GLY A 78 6.75 9.82 -7.96
CA GLY A 78 7.19 9.06 -9.12
C GLY A 78 7.62 7.62 -8.78
N MET A 79 8.35 7.44 -7.67
CA MET A 79 8.75 6.11 -7.20
C MET A 79 7.53 5.27 -6.80
N LEU A 80 6.65 5.83 -5.97
CA LEU A 80 5.44 5.14 -5.53
C LEU A 80 4.60 4.66 -6.71
N LYS A 81 4.26 5.56 -7.64
CA LYS A 81 3.44 5.24 -8.82
C LYS A 81 4.10 4.24 -9.76
N SER A 82 5.39 4.44 -10.06
CA SER A 82 6.11 3.59 -11.02
C SER A 82 6.25 2.17 -10.50
N ILE A 83 6.69 2.00 -9.25
CA ILE A 83 6.90 0.68 -8.65
C ILE A 83 5.55 -0.02 -8.46
N SER A 84 4.52 0.68 -7.97
CA SER A 84 3.20 0.08 -7.78
C SER A 84 2.60 -0.36 -9.11
N ALA A 85 2.64 0.50 -10.15
CA ALA A 85 2.13 0.14 -11.47
C ALA A 85 2.88 -1.05 -12.06
N SER A 86 4.22 -1.07 -11.98
CA SER A 86 5.01 -2.18 -12.50
C SER A 86 4.66 -3.51 -11.82
N ARG A 87 4.45 -3.52 -10.50
CA ARG A 87 4.07 -4.74 -9.77
C ARG A 87 2.67 -5.20 -10.15
N VAL A 88 1.71 -4.27 -10.25
CA VAL A 88 0.34 -4.58 -10.70
C VAL A 88 0.33 -5.19 -12.10
N PHE A 89 1.03 -4.61 -13.07
CA PHE A 89 1.08 -5.14 -14.44
C PHE A 89 1.79 -6.50 -14.54
N GLN A 90 2.70 -6.83 -13.63
CA GLN A 90 3.33 -8.16 -13.58
C GLN A 90 2.38 -9.22 -13.03
N GLU A 91 1.59 -8.87 -12.01
CA GLU A 91 0.56 -9.76 -11.44
C GLU A 91 -0.64 -9.92 -12.39
N HIS A 92 -0.90 -8.89 -13.21
CA HIS A 92 -2.04 -8.81 -14.13
C HIS A 92 -1.61 -8.26 -15.50
N PRO A 93 -1.07 -9.12 -16.38
CA PRO A 93 -0.65 -8.75 -17.74
C PRO A 93 -1.79 -8.23 -18.62
#